data_AF-A0A2W1BFS4-F1
#
_entry.id   AF-A0A2W1BFS4-F1
#
_cell.length_a   1.000
_cell.length_b   1.000
_cell.length_c   1.000
_cell.angle_alpha   90.00
_cell.angle_beta   90.00
_cell.angle_gamma   90.00
#
_symmetry.space_group_name_H-M   'P 1'
#
loop_
_entity.id
_entity.type
_entity.pdbx_description
1 polymer ?
#
loop_
_entity_poly.entity_id
_entity_poly.type
_entity_poly.pdbx_seq_one_letter_code
_entity_poly.pdbx_strand_id
1 'polypeptide(L)' 'MSEDIFYRRQVSRQHLEVLAQYMERYPPLALASARSREGHVQSKRMWEKIARTLNRIDEGVTKSGKSWARLFLL' A
#
# COMPACT_ATOMS: atom_id res chain seq x y z
N MET A 1 7.33 0.37 24.68
CA MET A 1 6.01 0.48 24.03
C MET A 1 6.27 0.75 22.57
N SER A 2 5.96 -0.22 21.72
CA SER A 2 6.40 -0.28 20.31
C SER A 2 5.79 0.84 19.48
N GLU A 3 6.64 1.51 18.70
CA GLU A 3 6.31 2.61 17.77
C GLU A 3 5.24 2.23 16.73
N ASP A 4 4.93 0.94 16.58
CA ASP A 4 3.90 0.38 15.70
C ASP A 4 2.48 0.94 15.92
N ILE A 5 2.13 1.35 17.15
CA ILE A 5 0.76 1.81 17.44
C ILE A 5 0.48 3.19 16.82
N PHE A 6 1.49 4.05 16.67
CA PHE A 6 1.30 5.40 16.13
C PHE A 6 1.10 5.41 14.61
N TYR A 7 1.60 4.42 13.88
CA TYR A 7 1.42 4.33 12.42
C TYR A 7 -0.03 3.99 12.01
N ARG A 8 -0.84 3.42 12.91
CA ARG A 8 -2.24 3.07 12.64
C ARG A 8 -3.18 4.28 12.54
N ARG A 9 -2.83 5.44 13.08
CA ARG A 9 -3.75 6.58 13.23
C ARG A 9 -3.86 7.53 12.03
N GLN A 10 -3.06 7.34 10.97
CA GLN A 10 -3.07 8.25 9.80
C GLN A 10 -3.81 7.70 8.57
N VAL A 11 -4.33 6.47 8.59
CA VAL A 11 -5.00 5.90 7.42
C VAL A 11 -6.50 6.09 7.57
N SER A 12 -7.08 6.99 6.77
CA SER A 12 -8.53 7.20 6.76
C SER A 12 -9.27 6.02 6.09
N ARG A 13 -10.58 5.89 6.37
CA ARG A 13 -11.44 4.89 5.72
C ARG A 13 -11.37 4.95 4.19
N GLN A 14 -11.32 6.15 3.62
CA GLN A 14 -11.24 6.35 2.17
C GLN A 14 -9.95 5.76 1.57
N HIS A 15 -8.83 5.81 2.28
CA HIS A 15 -7.59 5.15 1.84
C HIS A 15 -7.78 3.63 1.75
N LEU A 16 -8.48 3.03 2.72
CA LEU A 16 -8.74 1.59 2.74
C LEU A 16 -9.69 1.17 1.62
N GLU A 17 -10.72 1.96 1.34
CA GLU A 17 -11.66 1.70 0.24
C GLU A 17 -10.97 1.76 -1.13
N VAL A 18 -10.15 2.78 -1.37
CA VAL A 18 -9.37 2.89 -2.62
C VAL A 18 -8.37 1.73 -2.74
N LEU A 19 -7.72 1.35 -1.64
CA LEU A 19 -6.79 0.23 -1.62
C LEU A 19 -7.50 -1.09 -1.94
N ALA A 20 -8.68 -1.34 -1.36
CA ALA A 20 -9.49 -2.52 -1.65
C ALA A 20 -9.84 -2.64 -3.14
N GLN A 21 -10.22 -1.53 -3.78
CA GLN A 21 -10.50 -1.50 -5.22
C GLN A 21 -9.26 -1.89 -6.06
N TYR A 22 -8.06 -1.45 -5.67
CA TYR A 22 -6.83 -1.88 -6.34
C TYR A 22 -6.57 -3.38 -6.17
N MET A 23 -6.90 -3.94 -5.02
CA MET A 23 -6.68 -5.37 -4.74
C MET A 23 -7.63 -6.26 -5.50
N GLU A 24 -8.91 -5.89 -5.56
CA GLU A 24 -9.91 -6.58 -6.38
C GLU A 24 -9.53 -6.55 -7.87
N ARG A 25 -9.02 -5.41 -8.34
CA ARG A 25 -8.61 -5.23 -9.74
C ARG A 25 -7.30 -5.93 -10.09
N TYR A 26 -6.41 -6.12 -9.11
CA TYR A 26 -5.10 -6.71 -9.31
C TYR A 26 -4.81 -7.82 -8.29
N PRO A 27 -5.40 -9.02 -8.43
CA PRO A 27 -5.20 -10.13 -7.50
C PRO A 27 -3.73 -10.49 -7.19
N PRO A 28 -2.76 -10.39 -8.13
CA PRO A 28 -1.34 -10.63 -7.83
C PRO A 28 -0.72 -9.65 -6.81
N LEU A 29 -1.26 -8.43 -6.69
CA LEU A 29 -0.85 -7.46 -5.66
C LEU A 29 -1.31 -7.92 -4.28
N ALA A 30 -2.53 -8.44 -4.17
CA ALA A 30 -3.14 -8.89 -2.92
C ALA A 30 -2.43 -10.14 -2.37
N LEU A 31 -1.99 -11.03 -3.26
CA LEU A 31 -1.35 -12.29 -2.90
C LEU A 31 0.15 -12.16 -2.57
N ALA A 32 0.74 -10.97 -2.69
CA ALA A 32 2.17 -10.73 -2.55
C ALA A 32 3.03 -11.75 -3.36
N SER A 33 2.51 -12.23 -4.50
CA SER A 33 2.98 -13.48 -5.11
C SER A 33 4.18 -13.31 -6.06
N ALA A 34 4.88 -12.18 -5.97
CA ALA A 34 6.09 -11.95 -6.76
C ALA A 34 7.23 -12.85 -6.24
N ARG A 35 7.50 -13.93 -6.96
CA ARG A 35 8.60 -14.88 -6.65
C ARG A 35 9.86 -14.64 -7.48
N SER A 36 9.76 -13.91 -8.59
CA SER A 36 10.89 -13.56 -9.44
C SER A 36 11.42 -12.15 -9.16
N ARG A 37 12.67 -11.90 -9.52
CA ARG A 37 13.30 -10.57 -9.42
C ARG A 37 12.52 -9.51 -10.20
N GLU A 38 12.07 -9.87 -11.40
CA GLU A 38 11.22 -9.04 -12.26
C GLU A 38 9.87 -8.77 -11.60
N GLY A 39 9.28 -9.79 -10.97
CA GLY A 39 8.04 -9.68 -10.21
C GLY A 39 8.17 -8.71 -9.03
N HIS A 40 9.29 -8.74 -8.31
CA HIS A 40 9.56 -7.78 -7.23
C HIS A 40 9.69 -6.35 -7.75
N VAL A 41 10.37 -6.13 -8.88
CA VAL A 41 10.49 -4.80 -9.50
C VAL A 41 9.14 -4.28 -9.96
N GLN A 42 8.33 -5.12 -10.61
CA GLN A 42 6.98 -4.76 -11.04
C GLN A 42 6.08 -4.44 -9.85
N SER A 43 6.12 -5.27 -8.80
CA SER A 43 5.36 -5.05 -7.57
C SER A 43 5.74 -3.74 -6.89
N LYS A 44 7.06 -3.45 -6.78
CA LYS A 44 7.54 -2.17 -6.24
C LYS A 44 7.01 -0.99 -7.05
N ARG A 45 7.12 -1.02 -8.38
CA ARG A 45 6.62 0.05 -9.26
C ARG A 45 5.10 0.25 -9.11
N MET A 46 4.37 -0.83 -8.92
CA MET A 46 2.92 -0.79 -8.74
C MET A 46 2.53 -0.17 -7.39
N TRP A 47 3.19 -0.60 -6.31
CA TRP A 47 2.99 -0.02 -4.98
C TRP A 47 3.33 1.47 -4.92
N GLU A 48 4.36 1.91 -5.64
CA GLU A 48 4.67 3.35 -5.78
C GLU A 48 3.57 4.10 -6.55
N LYS A 49 2.90 3.48 -7.53
CA LYS A 49 1.73 4.09 -8.19
C LYS A 49 0.57 4.22 -7.21
N ILE A 50 0.27 3.16 -6.47
CA ILE A 50 -0.81 3.16 -5.46
C ILE A 50 -0.53 4.20 -4.37
N ALA A 51 0.71 4.29 -3.89
CA ALA A 51 1.11 5.29 -2.90
C ALA A 51 0.85 6.72 -3.37
N ARG A 52 1.14 7.04 -4.63
CA ARG A 52 0.82 8.37 -5.19
C ARG A 52 -0.68 8.65 -5.22
N THR A 53 -1.50 7.65 -5.50
CA THR A 53 -2.97 7.80 -5.46
C THR A 53 -3.45 8.03 -4.04
N LEU A 54 -2.96 7.20 -3.09
CA LEU A 54 -3.37 7.25 -1.70
C LEU A 54 -2.92 8.54 -1.01
N ASN A 55 -1.68 8.97 -1.22
CA ASN A 55 -1.16 10.22 -0.63
C ASN A 55 -1.85 11.49 -1.17
N ARG A 56 -2.66 11.39 -2.22
CA ARG A 56 -3.48 12.52 -2.73
C ARG A 56 -4.84 12.63 -2.05
N ILE A 57 -5.24 11.62 -1.28
CA ILE A 57 -6.53 11.61 -0.57
C ILE A 57 -6.48 12.55 0.63
N ASP A 58 -5.35 12.61 1.32
CA ASP A 58 -5.15 13.42 2.52
C ASP A 58 -3.75 14.03 2.52
N GLU A 59 -3.68 15.36 2.61
CA GLU A 59 -2.42 16.12 2.67
C GLU A 59 -1.56 15.75 3.90
N GLY A 60 -2.17 15.20 4.95
CA GLY A 60 -1.48 14.72 6.15
C GLY A 60 -0.81 13.35 5.98
N VAL A 61 -1.01 12.65 4.87
CA VAL A 61 -0.56 11.27 4.67
C VAL A 61 0.40 11.17 3.49
N THR A 62 1.69 11.13 3.80
CA THR A 62 2.73 10.85 2.80
C THR A 62 3.48 9.57 3.18
N LYS A 63 3.20 8.47 2.47
CA LYS A 63 3.87 7.18 2.68
C LYS A 63 4.41 6.61 1.35
N SER A 64 5.52 5.87 1.41
CA SER A 64 6.08 5.18 0.25
C SER A 64 5.25 3.95 -0.13
N GLY A 65 5.43 3.43 -1.35
CA GLY A 65 4.81 2.18 -1.78
C GLY A 65 5.11 1.01 -0.84
N LYS A 66 6.35 0.94 -0.31
CA LYS A 66 6.75 -0.07 0.68
C LYS A 66 5.98 0.05 1.99
N SER A 67 5.71 1.26 2.46
CA SER A 67 4.96 1.49 3.70
C SER A 67 3.48 1.12 3.53
N TRP A 68 2.88 1.46 2.39
CA TRP A 68 1.52 1.03 2.04
C TRP A 68 1.41 -0.49 1.89
N ALA A 69 2.39 -1.13 1.25
CA ALA A 69 2.45 -2.59 1.11
C ALA A 69 2.49 -3.28 2.48
N ARG A 70 3.29 -2.77 3.43
CA ARG A 70 3.35 -3.32 4.78
C ARG A 70 2.07 -3.14 5.57
N LEU A 71 1.39 -2.00 5.44
CA LEU A 71 0.11 -1.78 6.11
C LEU A 71 -0.98 -2.78 5.69
N PHE A 72 -0.84 -3.39 4.52
CA PHE A 72 -1.83 -4.27 3.94
C PHE A 72 -1.45 -5.76 3.97
N LEU A 73 -0.16 -6.08 3.84
CA LEU A 73 0.35 -7.46 3.76
C LEU A 73 0.85 -8.02 5.09
N LEU A 74 0.78 -7.26 6.19
CA LEU A 74 1.03 -7.70 7.58
C LEU A 74 -0.30 -7.71 8.34
#